data_AF-A0A918RH44-F1
#
_entry.id   AF-A0A918RH44-F1
#
_cell.length_a   1.000
_cell.length_b   1.000
_cell.length_c   1.000
_cell.angle_alpha   90.00
_cell.angle_beta   90.00
_cell.angle_gamma   90.00
#
_symmetry.space_group_name_H-M   'P 1'
#
loop_
_entity.id
_entity.type
_entity.pdbx_description
1 polymer ?
#
loop_
_entity_poly.entity_id
_entity_poly.type
_entity_poly.pdbx_seq_one_letter_code
_entity_poly.pdbx_strand_id
1 'polypeptide(L)'
;MHRSSPILLLAASALSLAGCANDIAEYPSLARRPAERVSGAALPAAASTQPGPAPSAAVLGRLDSLVSTARAADERFSAREAQARALVGSATGAALGSESWAVASVALSQLESARSDAMVALAELDELYAAARIDAADARAIAAARDTVIALVARQDHVVGELGERLAR
;
A
#
# COMPACT_ATOMS: atom_id res chain seq x y z
N MET A 1 10.29 11.60 70.23
CA MET A 1 10.91 10.94 69.06
C MET A 1 9.98 9.83 68.59
N HIS A 2 9.02 10.09 67.70
CA HIS A 2 8.28 9.02 67.04
C HIS A 2 9.02 8.69 65.75
N ARG A 3 9.77 7.59 65.77
CA ARG A 3 10.35 7.02 64.55
C ARG A 3 9.19 6.47 63.74
N SER A 4 8.76 7.21 62.73
CA SER A 4 7.75 6.77 61.77
C SER A 4 8.23 5.48 61.12
N SER A 5 7.53 4.38 61.38
CA SER A 5 7.92 3.05 60.91
C SER A 5 7.70 2.98 59.39
N PRO A 6 8.72 2.65 58.59
CA PRO A 6 8.59 2.53 57.13
C PRO A 6 7.58 1.45 56.72
N ILE A 7 7.32 0.49 57.60
CA ILE A 7 6.30 -0.56 57.42
C ILE A 7 4.89 0.05 57.40
N LEU A 8 4.63 1.09 58.21
CA LEU A 8 3.32 1.75 58.25
C LEU A 8 3.06 2.57 56.97
N LEU A 9 4.11 3.20 56.42
CA LEU A 9 4.07 3.91 55.13
C LEU A 9 3.89 2.96 53.95
N LEU A 10 4.52 1.79 53.98
CA LEU A 10 4.35 0.76 52.94
C LEU A 10 2.95 0.15 52.99
N ALA A 11 2.43 -0.12 54.18
CA ALA A 11 1.06 -0.63 54.36
C ALA A 11 0.00 0.39 53.92
N ALA A 12 0.17 1.67 54.26
CA ALA A 12 -0.74 2.73 53.81
C ALA A 12 -0.74 2.88 52.27
N SER A 13 0.43 2.75 51.63
CA SER A 13 0.55 2.77 50.18
C SER A 13 -0.09 1.53 49.51
N ALA A 14 0.02 0.35 50.14
CA ALA A 14 -0.60 -0.86 49.62
C ALA A 14 -2.15 -0.80 49.69
N LEU A 15 -2.71 -0.18 50.73
CA LEU A 15 -4.15 -0.01 50.88
C LEU A 15 -4.75 0.99 49.87
N SER A 16 -4.00 2.01 49.45
CA SER A 16 -4.50 3.00 48.48
C SER A 16 -4.56 2.47 47.05
N LEU A 17 -3.78 1.45 46.69
CA LEU A 17 -3.85 0.81 45.36
C LEU A 17 -5.05 -0.15 45.21
N ALA A 18 -5.61 -0.68 46.31
CA ALA A 18 -6.74 -1.61 46.27
C ALA A 18 -8.06 -0.94 45.85
N GLY A 19 -8.16 0.40 45.93
CA GLY A 19 -9.35 1.15 45.51
C GLY A 19 -9.51 1.27 43.99
N CYS A 20 -8.46 1.00 43.20
CA CYS A 20 -8.54 1.09 41.73
C CYS A 20 -9.08 -0.19 41.06
N ALA A 21 -9.22 -1.29 41.80
CA ALA A 21 -9.71 -2.58 41.30
C ALA A 21 -10.87 -3.10 42.16
N ASN A 22 -11.89 -2.26 42.36
CA ASN A 22 -13.13 -2.66 43.04
C ASN A 22 -13.86 -3.77 42.28
N ASP A 23 -14.68 -4.55 42.98
CA ASP A 23 -15.34 -5.80 42.57
C ASP A 23 -15.57 -5.99 41.05
N ILE A 24 -14.80 -6.91 40.46
CA ILE A 24 -14.96 -7.34 39.05
C ILE A 24 -16.39 -7.85 38.79
N ALA A 25 -17.08 -8.34 39.83
CA ALA A 25 -18.45 -8.83 39.78
C ALA A 25 -19.53 -7.74 39.66
N GLU A 26 -19.22 -6.48 39.97
CA GLU A 26 -20.16 -5.35 39.93
C GLU A 26 -20.11 -4.57 38.61
N TYR A 27 -19.11 -4.86 37.75
CA TYR A 27 -19.07 -4.28 36.42
C TYR A 27 -20.16 -4.90 35.52
N PRO A 28 -20.87 -4.07 34.73
CA PRO A 28 -21.81 -4.60 33.75
C PRO A 28 -21.05 -5.46 32.74
N SER A 29 -21.63 -6.59 32.35
CA SER A 29 -21.02 -7.50 31.38
C SER A 29 -20.70 -6.78 30.07
N LEU A 30 -19.49 -6.98 29.53
CA LEU A 30 -19.13 -6.60 28.15
C LEU A 30 -19.71 -7.58 27.10
N ALA A 31 -20.51 -8.55 27.53
CA ALA A 31 -21.25 -9.39 26.62
C ALA A 31 -22.20 -8.52 25.78
N ARG A 32 -22.20 -8.76 24.47
CA ARG A 32 -23.00 -8.00 23.51
C ARG A 32 -24.48 -8.02 23.91
N ARG A 33 -25.08 -6.86 24.14
CA ARG A 33 -26.47 -6.77 24.64
C ARG A 33 -27.48 -7.17 23.56
N PRO A 34 -28.69 -7.62 23.94
CA PRO A 34 -29.72 -7.92 22.96
C PRO A 34 -30.08 -6.76 22.03
N ALA A 35 -30.07 -5.53 22.54
CA ALA A 35 -30.33 -4.32 21.77
C ALA A 35 -29.19 -3.95 20.80
N GLU A 36 -27.97 -4.46 21.03
CA GLU A 36 -26.81 -4.25 20.16
C GLU A 36 -26.72 -5.29 19.04
N ARG A 37 -27.61 -6.29 19.03
CA ARG A 37 -27.73 -7.22 17.91
C ARG A 37 -28.51 -6.56 16.78
N VAL A 38 -27.78 -6.07 15.78
CA VAL A 38 -28.36 -5.72 14.48
C VAL A 38 -29.03 -6.97 13.92
N SER A 39 -30.37 -6.97 13.95
CA SER A 39 -31.21 -8.05 13.44
C SER A 39 -31.77 -7.61 12.08
N GLY A 40 -30.89 -7.55 11.09
CA GLY A 40 -31.25 -7.17 9.73
C GLY A 40 -30.25 -7.76 8.76
N ALA A 41 -30.72 -8.66 7.89
CA ALA A 41 -29.99 -9.02 6.69
C ALA A 41 -30.53 -8.15 5.57
N ALA A 42 -29.79 -7.11 5.19
CA ALA A 42 -30.04 -6.49 3.90
C ALA A 42 -29.68 -7.53 2.84
N LEU A 43 -30.66 -7.96 2.04
CA LEU A 43 -30.34 -8.71 0.84
C LEU A 43 -29.55 -7.77 -0.09
N PRO A 44 -28.36 -8.16 -0.59
CA PRO A 44 -27.67 -7.35 -1.57
C PRO A 44 -28.62 -7.12 -2.74
N ALA A 45 -28.75 -5.86 -3.16
CA ALA A 45 -29.53 -5.54 -4.36
C ALA A 45 -29.00 -6.39 -5.52
N ALA A 46 -29.91 -6.96 -6.32
CA ALA A 46 -29.51 -7.72 -7.49
C ALA A 46 -28.63 -6.84 -8.38
N ALA A 47 -27.43 -7.32 -8.71
CA ALA A 47 -26.52 -6.58 -9.58
C ALA A 47 -27.23 -6.29 -10.92
N SER A 48 -27.31 -5.01 -11.29
CA SER A 48 -27.82 -4.64 -12.60
C SER A 48 -26.89 -5.22 -13.67
N THR A 49 -27.44 -6.00 -14.60
CA THR A 49 -26.69 -6.53 -15.75
C THR A 49 -26.57 -5.53 -16.89
N GLN A 50 -27.29 -4.40 -16.81
CA GLN A 50 -27.19 -3.31 -17.77
C GLN A 50 -25.91 -2.51 -17.53
N PRO A 51 -25.11 -2.24 -18.57
CA PRO A 51 -23.98 -1.33 -18.46
C PRO A 51 -24.46 0.04 -18.00
N GLY A 52 -23.67 0.67 -17.14
CA GLY A 52 -23.84 2.08 -16.81
C GLY A 52 -23.68 2.99 -18.04
N PRO A 53 -23.89 4.30 -17.89
CA PRO A 53 -23.56 5.26 -18.93
C PRO A 53 -22.11 5.07 -19.40
N ALA A 54 -21.91 5.16 -20.72
CA ALA A 54 -20.58 5.05 -21.31
C ALA A 54 -19.68 6.23 -20.86
N PRO A 55 -18.36 6.03 -20.73
CA PRO A 55 -17.43 7.10 -20.47
C PRO A 55 -17.51 8.21 -21.53
N SER A 56 -17.31 9.46 -21.11
CA SER A 56 -17.22 10.58 -22.04
C SER A 56 -15.95 10.49 -22.91
N ALA A 57 -15.96 11.15 -24.06
CA ALA A 57 -14.76 11.24 -24.92
C ALA A 57 -13.55 11.84 -24.19
N ALA A 58 -13.77 12.76 -23.24
CA ALA A 58 -12.71 13.32 -22.41
C ALA A 58 -12.07 12.26 -21.50
N VAL A 59 -12.88 11.38 -20.90
CA VAL A 59 -12.35 10.25 -20.10
C VAL A 59 -11.56 9.31 -20.99
N LEU A 60 -12.08 8.95 -22.16
CA LEU A 60 -11.35 8.08 -23.10
C LEU A 60 -10.00 8.68 -23.53
N GLY A 61 -9.96 9.98 -23.86
CA GLY A 61 -8.70 10.66 -24.17
C GLY A 61 -7.74 10.73 -22.98
N ARG A 62 -8.25 10.83 -21.75
CA ARG A 62 -7.43 10.74 -20.52
C ARG A 62 -6.84 9.34 -20.37
N LEU A 63 -7.61 8.28 -20.62
CA LEU A 63 -7.11 6.89 -20.57
C LEU A 63 -5.96 6.67 -21.57
N ASP A 64 -6.13 7.11 -22.81
CA ASP A 64 -5.09 6.97 -23.84
C ASP A 64 -3.80 7.69 -23.43
N SER A 65 -3.92 8.90 -22.88
CA SER A 65 -2.78 9.68 -22.39
C SER A 65 -2.05 8.98 -21.23
N LEU A 66 -2.81 8.43 -20.26
CA LEU A 66 -2.25 7.71 -19.12
C LEU A 66 -1.55 6.41 -19.53
N VAL A 67 -2.16 5.64 -20.42
CA VAL A 67 -1.53 4.43 -20.98
C VAL A 67 -0.27 4.79 -21.77
N SER A 68 -0.30 5.87 -22.55
CA SER A 68 0.89 6.36 -23.27
C SER A 68 2.00 6.77 -22.29
N THR A 69 1.66 7.43 -21.20
CA THR A 69 2.62 7.85 -20.16
C THR A 69 3.28 6.64 -19.51
N ALA A 70 2.49 5.63 -19.14
CA ALA A 70 2.99 4.38 -18.58
C ALA A 70 3.90 3.62 -19.57
N ARG A 71 3.55 3.60 -20.87
CA ARG A 71 4.41 3.00 -21.91
C ARG A 71 5.72 3.76 -22.10
N ALA A 72 5.70 5.08 -22.11
CA ALA A 72 6.92 5.88 -22.18
C ALA A 72 7.83 5.69 -20.95
N ALA A 73 7.24 5.46 -19.77
CA ALA A 73 7.98 5.06 -18.57
C ALA A 73 8.60 3.66 -18.73
N ASP A 74 7.85 2.72 -19.29
CA ASP A 74 8.32 1.36 -19.58
C ASP A 74 9.45 1.30 -20.60
N GLU A 75 9.40 2.11 -21.64
CA GLU A 75 10.49 2.26 -22.62
C GLU A 75 11.76 2.77 -21.97
N ARG A 76 11.65 3.79 -21.10
CA ARG A 76 12.80 4.33 -20.34
C ARG A 76 13.38 3.32 -19.36
N PHE A 77 12.52 2.52 -18.72
CA PHE A 77 12.93 1.41 -17.87
C PHE A 77 13.73 0.38 -18.67
N SER A 78 13.14 -0.11 -19.77
CA SER A 78 13.70 -1.17 -20.60
C SER A 78 15.02 -0.73 -21.26
N ALA A 79 15.16 0.55 -21.64
CA ALA A 79 16.40 1.11 -22.16
C ALA A 79 17.57 1.08 -21.16
N ARG A 80 17.29 1.06 -19.85
CA ARG A 80 18.31 1.07 -18.78
C ARG A 80 18.53 -0.31 -18.15
N GLU A 81 17.60 -1.24 -18.35
CA GLU A 81 17.57 -2.53 -17.66
C GLU A 81 18.86 -3.35 -17.85
N ALA A 82 19.35 -3.48 -19.08
CA ALA A 82 20.56 -4.26 -19.37
C ALA A 82 21.81 -3.69 -18.66
N GLN A 83 21.95 -2.36 -18.65
CA GLN A 83 23.06 -1.68 -17.98
C GLN A 83 22.98 -1.88 -16.46
N ALA A 84 21.80 -1.70 -15.87
CA ALA A 84 21.60 -1.90 -14.43
C ALA A 84 21.92 -3.35 -14.01
N ARG A 85 21.47 -4.35 -14.80
CA ARG A 85 21.81 -5.77 -14.58
C ARG A 85 23.31 -6.01 -14.60
N ALA A 86 24.03 -5.42 -15.55
CA ALA A 86 25.48 -5.56 -15.65
C ALA A 86 26.21 -4.92 -14.45
N LEU A 87 25.82 -3.70 -14.07
CA LEU A 87 26.42 -2.97 -12.95
C LEU A 87 26.18 -3.67 -11.62
N VAL A 88 24.94 -4.09 -11.34
CA VAL A 88 24.60 -4.89 -10.14
C VAL A 88 25.34 -6.23 -10.13
N GLY A 89 25.48 -6.88 -11.30
CA GLY A 89 26.28 -8.09 -11.42
C GLY A 89 27.75 -7.87 -11.06
N SER A 90 28.35 -6.76 -11.50
CA SER A 90 29.74 -6.41 -11.17
C SER A 90 29.96 -5.98 -9.71
N ALA A 91 28.90 -5.54 -9.03
CA ALA A 91 28.94 -5.11 -7.65
C ALA A 91 28.63 -6.22 -6.63
N THR A 92 28.43 -7.47 -7.09
CA THR A 92 28.13 -8.60 -6.19
C THR A 92 29.28 -8.83 -5.21
N GLY A 93 28.98 -8.84 -3.90
CA GLY A 93 30.00 -8.96 -2.85
C GLY A 93 30.89 -7.73 -2.65
N ALA A 94 30.58 -6.60 -3.31
CA ALA A 94 31.28 -5.35 -3.08
C ALA A 94 30.96 -4.81 -1.67
N ALA A 95 31.95 -4.19 -1.02
CA ALA A 95 31.72 -3.55 0.27
C ALA A 95 30.69 -2.42 0.14
N LEU A 96 29.78 -2.30 1.11
CA LEU A 96 28.86 -1.17 1.19
C LEU A 96 29.65 0.15 1.16
N GLY A 97 29.18 1.10 0.33
CA GLY A 97 29.85 2.39 0.14
C GLY A 97 31.10 2.36 -0.76
N SER A 98 31.47 1.20 -1.32
CA SER A 98 32.46 1.15 -2.40
C SER A 98 31.94 1.78 -3.69
N GLU A 99 32.85 2.17 -4.58
CA GLU A 99 32.49 2.77 -5.87
C GLU A 99 31.57 1.87 -6.70
N SER A 100 31.87 0.57 -6.80
CA SER A 100 31.03 -0.38 -7.55
C SER A 100 29.63 -0.51 -6.95
N TRP A 101 29.52 -0.53 -5.61
CA TRP A 101 28.23 -0.52 -4.93
C TRP A 101 27.45 0.77 -5.19
N ALA A 102 28.12 1.93 -5.15
CA ALA A 102 27.49 3.23 -5.38
C ALA A 102 26.97 3.36 -6.82
N VAL A 103 27.78 2.98 -7.81
CA VAL A 103 27.38 2.99 -9.24
C VAL A 103 26.21 2.05 -9.49
N ALA A 104 26.22 0.84 -8.91
CA ALA A 104 25.11 -0.10 -9.03
C ALA A 104 23.83 0.42 -8.36
N SER A 105 23.95 1.04 -7.18
CA SER A 105 22.83 1.67 -6.47
C SER A 105 22.18 2.76 -7.31
N VAL A 106 22.98 3.64 -7.92
CA VAL A 106 22.50 4.70 -8.81
C VAL A 106 21.78 4.11 -10.02
N ALA A 107 22.30 3.04 -10.62
CA ALA A 107 21.64 2.38 -11.75
C ALA A 107 20.29 1.74 -11.36
N LEU A 108 20.21 1.12 -10.17
CA LEU A 108 18.96 0.61 -9.62
C LEU A 108 17.95 1.74 -9.38
N SER A 109 18.36 2.85 -8.77
CA SER A 109 17.48 4.00 -8.53
C SER A 109 16.96 4.65 -9.81
N GLN A 110 17.69 4.57 -10.92
CA GLN A 110 17.17 5.02 -12.22
C GLN A 110 16.04 4.13 -12.75
N LEU A 111 16.11 2.81 -12.51
CA LEU A 111 15.00 1.90 -12.82
C LEU A 111 13.80 2.18 -11.91
N GLU A 112 14.02 2.37 -10.61
CA GLU A 112 12.97 2.74 -9.65
C GLU A 112 12.27 4.05 -10.01
N SER A 113 13.04 5.04 -10.49
CA SER A 113 12.50 6.31 -10.96
C SER A 113 11.60 6.12 -12.18
N ALA A 114 12.05 5.38 -13.20
CA ALA A 114 11.23 5.09 -14.38
C ALA A 114 9.95 4.31 -14.01
N ARG A 115 10.05 3.33 -13.12
CA ARG A 115 8.90 2.59 -12.60
C ARG A 115 7.92 3.51 -11.84
N SER A 116 8.44 4.47 -11.09
CA SER A 116 7.61 5.38 -10.30
C SER A 116 6.74 6.27 -11.19
N ASP A 117 7.23 6.66 -12.36
CA ASP A 117 6.42 7.38 -13.34
C ASP A 117 5.25 6.54 -13.88
N ALA A 118 5.47 5.23 -14.09
CA ALA A 118 4.39 4.32 -14.46
C ALA A 118 3.35 4.16 -13.33
N MET A 119 3.82 4.13 -12.08
CA MET A 119 2.95 4.08 -10.89
C MET A 119 2.07 5.32 -10.73
N VAL A 120 2.57 6.51 -11.07
CA VAL A 120 1.76 7.73 -11.07
C VAL A 120 0.61 7.61 -12.07
N ALA A 121 0.89 7.14 -13.29
CA ALA A 121 -0.17 6.91 -14.28
C ALA A 121 -1.18 5.85 -13.81
N LEU A 122 -0.71 4.79 -13.14
CA LEU A 122 -1.59 3.77 -12.55
C LEU A 122 -2.50 4.35 -11.46
N ALA A 123 -1.98 5.19 -10.57
CA ALA A 123 -2.75 5.81 -9.51
C ALA A 123 -3.88 6.70 -10.06
N GLU A 124 -3.62 7.45 -11.13
CA GLU A 124 -4.67 8.22 -11.80
C GLU A 124 -5.73 7.33 -12.48
N LEU A 125 -5.32 6.20 -13.06
CA LEU A 125 -6.27 5.21 -13.60
C LEU A 125 -7.12 4.58 -12.50
N ASP A 126 -6.55 4.34 -11.32
CA ASP A 126 -7.28 3.86 -10.14
C ASP A 126 -8.33 4.87 -9.67
N GLU A 127 -7.99 6.16 -9.67
CA GLU A 127 -8.94 7.25 -9.35
C GLU A 127 -10.10 7.29 -10.35
N LEU A 128 -9.82 7.23 -11.66
CA LEU A 128 -10.86 7.18 -12.69
C LEU A 128 -11.77 5.96 -12.54
N TYR A 129 -11.19 4.81 -12.19
CA TYR A 129 -11.97 3.59 -11.98
C TYR A 129 -12.85 3.71 -10.75
N ALA A 130 -12.32 4.18 -9.63
CA ALA A 130 -13.10 4.42 -8.42
C ALA A 130 -14.27 5.38 -8.68
N ALA A 131 -14.02 6.50 -9.36
CA ALA A 131 -15.06 7.45 -9.76
C ALA A 131 -16.15 6.80 -10.61
N ALA A 132 -15.78 6.05 -11.66
CA ALA A 132 -16.75 5.35 -12.50
C ALA A 132 -17.57 4.30 -11.73
N ARG A 133 -16.98 3.64 -10.71
CA ARG A 133 -17.71 2.70 -9.85
C ARG A 133 -18.71 3.41 -8.94
N ILE A 134 -18.35 4.58 -8.41
CA ILE A 134 -19.23 5.41 -7.58
C ILE A 134 -20.43 5.90 -8.39
N ASP A 135 -20.19 6.36 -9.61
CA ASP A 135 -21.24 6.89 -10.50
C ASP A 135 -22.05 5.78 -11.21
N ALA A 136 -21.78 4.51 -10.89
CA ALA A 136 -22.34 3.35 -11.57
C ALA A 136 -22.20 3.41 -13.11
N ALA A 137 -21.12 4.01 -13.61
CA ALA A 137 -20.79 4.13 -15.03
C ALA A 137 -20.13 2.84 -15.59
N ASP A 138 -20.11 2.70 -16.91
CA ASP A 138 -19.37 1.60 -17.57
C ASP A 138 -17.85 1.81 -17.40
N ALA A 139 -17.24 0.99 -16.55
CA ALA A 139 -15.83 1.06 -16.23
C ALA A 139 -14.94 0.09 -17.04
N ARG A 140 -15.48 -0.62 -18.04
CA ARG A 140 -14.73 -1.66 -18.77
C ARG A 140 -13.48 -1.15 -19.48
N ALA A 141 -13.57 0.00 -20.15
CA ALA A 141 -12.42 0.62 -20.82
C ALA A 141 -11.36 1.08 -19.80
N ILE A 142 -11.79 1.62 -18.67
CA ILE A 142 -10.89 2.05 -17.59
C ILE A 142 -10.18 0.83 -16.96
N ALA A 143 -10.92 -0.26 -16.73
CA ALA A 143 -10.35 -1.52 -16.23
C ALA A 143 -9.28 -2.08 -17.18
N ALA A 144 -9.55 -2.11 -18.49
CA ALA A 144 -8.58 -2.58 -19.48
C ALA A 144 -7.30 -1.72 -19.52
N ALA A 145 -7.44 -0.40 -19.39
CA ALA A 145 -6.30 0.51 -19.27
C ALA A 145 -5.49 0.24 -17.99
N ARG A 146 -6.18 0.04 -16.85
CA ARG A 146 -5.55 -0.35 -15.58
C ARG A 146 -4.77 -1.65 -15.70
N ASP A 147 -5.40 -2.70 -16.22
CA ASP A 147 -4.77 -4.02 -16.36
C ASP A 147 -3.51 -3.95 -17.22
N THR A 148 -3.53 -3.14 -18.28
CA THR A 148 -2.36 -2.87 -19.12
C THR A 148 -1.22 -2.27 -18.29
N VAL A 149 -1.47 -1.23 -17.50
CA VAL A 149 -0.43 -0.55 -16.71
C VAL A 149 0.03 -1.41 -15.53
N ILE A 150 -0.87 -2.13 -14.86
CA ILE A 150 -0.56 -3.09 -13.79
C ILE A 150 0.45 -4.13 -14.29
N ALA A 151 0.26 -4.67 -15.49
CA ALA A 151 1.18 -5.65 -16.06
C ALA A 151 2.59 -5.08 -16.29
N LEU A 152 2.69 -3.82 -16.75
CA LEU A 152 3.98 -3.14 -16.93
C LEU A 152 4.68 -2.92 -15.58
N VAL A 153 3.97 -2.38 -14.59
CA VAL A 153 4.48 -2.15 -13.24
C VAL A 153 4.95 -3.46 -12.60
N ALA A 154 4.16 -4.53 -12.67
CA ALA A 154 4.50 -5.81 -12.06
C ALA A 154 5.79 -6.41 -12.64
N ARG A 155 6.01 -6.26 -13.96
CA ARG A 155 7.27 -6.65 -14.61
C ARG A 155 8.44 -5.82 -14.06
N GLN A 156 8.27 -4.50 -13.97
CA GLN A 156 9.31 -3.60 -13.47
C GLN A 156 9.66 -3.87 -12.00
N ASP A 157 8.65 -4.09 -11.15
CA ASP A 157 8.81 -4.46 -9.75
C ASP A 157 9.60 -5.76 -9.59
N HIS A 158 9.32 -6.77 -10.41
CA HIS A 158 10.08 -8.01 -10.40
C HIS A 158 11.58 -7.79 -10.67
N VAL A 159 11.91 -6.97 -11.68
CA VAL A 159 13.30 -6.66 -12.03
C VAL A 159 13.98 -5.84 -10.93
N VAL A 160 13.32 -4.80 -10.42
CA VAL A 160 13.85 -3.96 -9.34
C VAL A 160 14.10 -4.79 -8.09
N GLY A 161 13.16 -5.66 -7.71
CA GLY A 161 13.30 -6.57 -6.58
C GLY A 161 14.47 -7.53 -6.75
N GLU A 162 14.58 -8.19 -7.90
CA GLU A 162 15.71 -9.09 -8.22
C GLU A 162 17.06 -8.38 -8.07
N LEU A 163 17.17 -7.17 -8.64
CA LEU A 163 18.41 -6.41 -8.61
C LEU A 163 18.73 -5.86 -7.22
N GLY A 164 17.73 -5.40 -6.47
CA GLY A 164 17.88 -4.95 -5.10
C GLY A 164 18.40 -6.07 -4.18
N GLU A 165 17.80 -7.26 -4.28
CA GLU A 165 18.27 -8.43 -3.53
C GLU A 165 19.70 -8.83 -3.89
N ARG A 166 20.07 -8.75 -5.18
CA ARG A 166 21.43 -9.06 -5.64
C ARG A 166 22.46 -8.07 -5.12
N LEU A 167 22.13 -6.78 -5.10
CA LEU A 167 23.03 -5.73 -4.63
C LEU A 167 23.22 -5.73 -3.11
N ALA A 168 22.24 -6.25 -2.37
CA ALA A 168 22.30 -6.39 -0.92
C ALA A 168 23.14 -7.59 -0.43
N ARG A 169 23.59 -8.46 -1.34
CA ARG A 169 24.45 -9.62 -1.04
C ARG A 169 25.94 -9.29 -1.19
#